data_AF-A0A0B6XBN1-F1
#
_entry.id   AF-A0A0B6XBN1-F1
#
_cell.length_a   1.000
_cell.length_b   1.000
_cell.length_c   1.000
_cell.angle_alpha   90.00
_cell.angle_beta   90.00
_cell.angle_gamma   90.00
#
_symmetry.space_group_name_H-M   'P 1'
#
loop_
_entity.id
_entity.type
_entity.pdbx_description
1 polymer ?
#
loop_
_entity_poly.entity_id
_entity_poly.type
_entity_poly.pdbx_seq_one_letter_code
_entity_poly.pdbx_strand_id
1 'polypeptide(L)' 'MAEHQKRQLMGIAREKIAPLQDAVDLNIATNTEKSALTEWRKCRVLLNRVDCTTAPNIQWPEQQSVIRRIGS' A
#
# COMPACT_ATOMS: atom_id res chain seq x y z
N MET A 1 20.37 -5.00 0.10
CA MET A 1 19.18 -5.33 0.91
C MET A 1 18.00 -4.35 0.72
N ALA A 2 18.20 -3.03 0.69
CA ALA A 2 17.11 -2.05 0.60
C ALA A 2 16.26 -2.15 -0.69
N GLU A 3 16.89 -2.44 -1.84
CA GLU A 3 16.15 -2.62 -3.11
C GLU A 3 15.27 -3.89 -3.13
N HIS A 4 15.66 -4.94 -2.40
CA HIS A 4 14.86 -6.16 -2.30
C HIS A 4 13.62 -5.91 -1.46
N GLN A 5 13.76 -5.21 -0.33
CA GLN A 5 12.63 -4.78 0.50
C GLN A 5 11.69 -3.84 -0.27
N LYS A 6 12.22 -2.88 -1.04
CA LYS A 6 11.41 -2.04 -1.93
C LYS A 6 10.62 -2.86 -2.93
N ARG A 7 11.25 -3.86 -3.58
CA ARG A 7 10.56 -4.76 -4.54
C ARG A 7 9.46 -5.59 -3.87
N GLN A 8 9.71 -6.13 -2.69
CA GLN A 8 8.73 -6.89 -1.91
C GLN A 8 7.52 -6.02 -1.53
N LEU A 9 7.76 -4.82 -0.98
CA LEU A 9 6.71 -3.87 -0.61
C LEU A 9 5.90 -3.40 -1.81
N MET A 10 6.56 -3.19 -2.96
CA MET A 10 5.89 -2.87 -4.23
C MET A 10 5.02 -4.02 -4.74
N GLY A 11 5.43 -5.28 -4.52
CA GLY A 11 4.62 -6.47 -4.79
C GLY A 11 3.34 -6.49 -3.96
N ILE A 12 3.49 -6.39 -2.64
CA ILE A 12 2.36 -6.37 -1.69
C ILE A 12 1.40 -5.22 -2.01
N ALA A 13 1.92 -4.02 -2.30
CA ALA A 13 1.09 -2.88 -2.66
C ALA A 13 0.30 -3.14 -3.96
N ARG A 14 0.89 -3.81 -4.96
CA ARG A 14 0.18 -4.20 -6.19
C ARG A 14 -0.93 -5.21 -5.90
N GLU A 15 -0.64 -6.23 -5.09
CA GLU A 15 -1.62 -7.27 -4.71
C GLU A 15 -2.81 -6.69 -3.94
N LYS A 16 -2.59 -5.66 -3.12
CA LYS A 16 -3.69 -4.97 -2.41
C LYS A 16 -4.44 -3.97 -3.29
N ILE A 17 -3.76 -3.29 -4.20
CA ILE A 17 -4.38 -2.31 -5.09
C ILE A 17 -5.29 -2.97 -6.11
N ALA A 18 -4.93 -4.14 -6.66
CA ALA A 18 -5.72 -4.81 -7.70
C ALA A 18 -7.21 -5.02 -7.32
N PRO A 19 -7.55 -5.74 -6.24
CA PRO A 19 -8.96 -5.96 -5.88
C PRO A 19 -9.70 -4.68 -5.48
N LEU A 20 -9.00 -3.72 -4.86
CA LEU A 20 -9.60 -2.43 -4.49
C LEU A 20 -9.91 -1.57 -5.72
N GLN A 21 -9.05 -1.64 -6.74
CA GLN A 21 -9.24 -0.95 -8.00
C GLN A 21 -10.39 -1.60 -8.78
N ASP A 22 -10.44 -2.94 -8.84
CA ASP A 22 -11.56 -3.67 -9.45
C ASP A 22 -12.90 -3.28 -8.82
N ALA A 23 -12.97 -3.20 -7.49
CA ALA A 23 -14.17 -2.76 -6.78
C ALA A 23 -14.57 -1.31 -7.14
N VAL A 24 -13.59 -0.41 -7.33
CA VAL A 24 -13.85 0.98 -7.76
C VAL A 24 -14.34 1.03 -9.20
N ASP A 25 -13.72 0.26 -10.09
CA ASP A 25 -14.05 0.20 -11.52
C ASP A 25 -15.45 -0.42 -11.73
N LEU A 26 -15.82 -1.40 -10.90
CA LEU A 26 -17.17 -1.98 -10.85
C LEU A 26 -18.19 -1.11 -10.11
N ASN A 27 -17.78 0.03 -9.56
CA ASN A 27 -18.60 0.93 -8.75
C ASN A 27 -19.20 0.31 -7.48
N ILE A 28 -18.66 -0.82 -7.01
CA ILE A 28 -19.10 -1.54 -5.81
C ILE A 28 -18.25 -1.22 -4.57
N ALA A 29 -17.15 -0.49 -4.74
CA ALA A 29 -16.25 -0.15 -3.65
C ALA A 29 -16.93 0.72 -2.58
N THR A 30 -16.82 0.26 -1.33
CA THR A 30 -17.20 1.02 -0.15
C THR A 30 -16.28 2.22 0.08
N ASN A 31 -16.71 3.19 0.88
CA ASN A 31 -15.87 4.34 1.24
C ASN A 31 -14.56 3.92 1.94
N THR A 32 -14.59 2.81 2.68
CA THR A 32 -13.41 2.21 3.32
C THR A 32 -12.42 1.71 2.28
N GLU A 33 -12.90 0.97 1.27
CA GLU A 33 -12.06 0.45 0.19
C GLU A 33 -11.45 1.58 -0.66
N LYS A 34 -12.22 2.63 -0.96
CA LYS A 34 -11.73 3.83 -1.65
C LYS A 34 -10.62 4.55 -0.86
N SER A 35 -10.79 4.63 0.46
CA SER A 35 -9.78 5.22 1.36
C SER A 35 -8.52 4.35 1.40
N ALA A 36 -8.67 3.03 1.55
CA ALA A 36 -7.56 2.08 1.52
C ALA A 36 -6.82 2.11 0.18
N LEU A 37 -7.53 2.18 -0.95
CA LEU A 37 -6.93 2.28 -2.28
C LEU A 37 -6.07 3.53 -2.40
N THR A 38 -6.56 4.66 -1.87
CA THR A 38 -5.84 5.93 -1.87
C THR A 38 -4.56 5.84 -1.04
N GLU A 39 -4.63 5.27 0.16
CA GLU A 39 -3.48 5.06 1.05
C GLU A 39 -2.44 4.14 0.41
N TRP A 40 -2.84 3.01 -0.18
CA TRP A 40 -1.94 2.10 -0.88
C TRP A 40 -1.28 2.75 -2.10
N ARG A 41 -2.03 3.55 -2.88
CA ARG A 41 -1.48 4.29 -4.03
C ARG A 41 -0.48 5.35 -3.59
N LYS A 42 -0.75 6.09 -2.51
CA LYS A 42 0.21 7.03 -1.91
C LYS A 42 1.47 6.29 -1.45
N CYS A 43 1.32 5.19 -0.72
CA CYS A 43 2.44 4.39 -0.23
C CYS A 43 3.30 3.87 -1.40
N ARG A 44 2.68 3.39 -2.49
CA ARG A 44 3.38 2.97 -3.72
C ARG A 44 4.13 4.12 -4.40
N VAL A 45 3.54 5.31 -4.46
CA VAL A 45 4.21 6.50 -5.04
C VAL A 45 5.38 6.95 -4.17
N LEU A 46 5.21 6.94 -2.84
CA LEU A 46 6.28 7.25 -1.90
C LEU A 46 7.41 6.20 -2.00
N LEU A 47 7.11 4.91 -2.01
CA LEU A 47 8.08 3.83 -2.23
C LEU A 47 8.84 3.99 -3.55
N ASN A 48 8.18 4.44 -4.61
CA ASN A 48 8.84 4.74 -5.89
C ASN A 48 9.77 5.95 -5.80
N ARG A 49 9.34 7.04 -5.15
CA ARG A 49 10.07 8.30 -5.01
C ARG A 49 11.20 8.26 -3.97
N VAL A 50 11.12 7.35 -3.00
CA VAL A 50 12.19 7.10 -2.05
C VAL A 50 13.33 6.43 -2.79
N ASP A 51 14.41 7.18 -3.00
CA ASP A 51 15.74 6.65 -3.22
C ASP A 51 16.14 5.86 -1.97
N CYS A 52 16.08 4.53 -2.08
CA CYS A 52 16.42 3.60 -1.00
C CYS A 52 17.89 3.68 -0.55
N THR A 53 18.68 4.56 -1.15
CA THR A 53 20.09 4.80 -0.85
C THR A 53 20.30 5.92 0.19
N THR A 54 19.32 6.79 0.42
CA THR A 54 19.53 8.02 1.23
C THR A 54 18.59 8.20 2.43
N ALA A 55 17.54 7.39 2.57
CA ALA A 55 16.53 7.61 3.62
C ALA A 55 16.33 6.38 4.54
N PRO A 56 17.23 6.14 5.51
CA PRO A 56 17.05 5.08 6.51
C PRO A 56 15.97 5.40 7.56
N ASN A 57 15.40 6.61 7.57
CA ASN A 57 14.50 7.10 8.61
C ASN A 57 13.10 7.46 8.11
N ILE A 58 12.57 6.70 7.15
CA ILE A 58 11.15 6.81 6.80
C ILE A 58 10.40 5.86 7.72
N GLN A 59 9.75 6.42 8.74
CA GLN A 59 8.66 5.74 9.43
C GLN A 59 7.54 5.55 8.41
N TRP A 60 7.60 4.43 7.69
CA TRP A 60 6.49 3.93 6.93
C TRP A 60 5.30 3.82 7.88
N PRO A 61 4.14 4.38 7.53
CA PRO A 61 2.97 4.28 8.39
C PRO A 61 2.75 2.80 8.65
N GLU A 62 2.85 2.47 9.93
CA GLU A 62 2.82 1.14 10.50
C GLU A 62 1.80 0.29 9.74
N GLN A 63 2.29 -0.81 9.16
CA GLN A 63 1.50 -1.90 8.57
C GLN A 63 0.44 -2.49 9.53
N GLN A 64 0.32 -1.98 10.76
CA GLN A 64 -0.35 -2.62 11.88
C GLN A 64 -1.88 -2.43 11.90
N SER A 65 -2.44 -1.39 11.29
CA SER A 65 -3.88 -1.10 11.48
C SER A 65 -4.81 -1.65 10.40
N VAL A 66 -4.32 -2.03 9.21
CA VAL A 66 -5.22 -2.51 8.13
C VAL A 66 -5.46 -4.02 8.16
N ILE A 67 -4.62 -4.79 8.87
CA ILE A 67 -4.65 -6.26 8.86
C ILE A 67 -5.40 -6.85 10.07
N ARG A 68 -5.74 -6.04 11.10
CA ARG A 68 -6.37 -6.54 12.35
C ARG A 68 -7.90 -6.49 12.38
N ARG A 69 -8.58 -6.00 11.32
CA ARG A 69 -10.06 -5.81 11.34
C ARG A 69 -10.82 -6.75 10.40
N ILE A 70 -10.16 -7.70 9.74
CA ILE A 70 -10.80 -8.76 8.95
C ILE A 70 -10.61 -10.10 9.68
N GLY A 71 -10.99 -10.15 10.95
CA GLY A 71 -10.74 -11.31 11.81
C GLY A 71 -11.23 -11.11 13.24
N SER A 72 -12.49 -10.73 13.43
CA SER A 72 -13.29 -10.90 14.64
C SER A 72 -14.76 -10.75 14.30
#